data_AF-B3XR22-F1
#
_entry.id   AF-B3XR22-F1
#
_cell.length_a   1.000
_cell.length_b   1.000
_cell.length_c   1.000
_cell.angle_alpha   90.00
_cell.angle_beta   90.00
_cell.angle_gamma   90.00
#
_symmetry.space_group_name_H-M   'P 1'
#
loop_
_entity.id
_entity.type
_entity.pdbx_description
1 polymer ?
#
loop_
_entity_poly.entity_id
_entity_poly.type
_entity_poly.pdbx_seq_one_letter_code
_entity_poly.pdbx_strand_id
1 'polypeptide(L)'
;MIWGEHAEKYSELLKEEAKCLLFTLGNHTYHHKDLTKLSIKEGKNDEVIEKITGQQPEVIRPPFGSVNADVLSYLNRPTIIWSLDIKKLGSS
;
A
#
# COMPACT_ATOMS: atom_id res chain seq x y z
N MET A 1 1.48 -4.09 4.46
CA MET A 1 1.44 -2.94 3.51
C MET A 1 2.78 -2.86 2.81
N ILE A 2 2.80 -2.81 1.48
CA ILE A 2 3.99 -3.08 0.66
C ILE A 2 4.23 -1.95 -0.35
N TRP A 3 5.47 -1.45 -0.44
CA TRP A 3 5.92 -0.61 -1.55
C TRP A 3 6.47 -1.42 -2.70
N GLY A 4 6.23 -0.95 -3.91
CA GLY A 4 6.65 -1.63 -5.13
C GLY A 4 8.16 -1.74 -5.27
N GLU A 5 8.91 -0.67 -5.01
CA GLU A 5 10.38 -0.73 -5.05
C GLU A 5 10.94 -1.75 -4.06
N HIS A 6 10.32 -1.89 -2.89
CA HIS A 6 10.74 -2.88 -1.90
C HIS A 6 10.24 -4.29 -2.24
N ALA A 7 9.06 -4.42 -2.85
CA ALA A 7 8.56 -5.68 -3.36
C ALA A 7 9.53 -6.26 -4.39
N GLU A 8 10.01 -5.45 -5.33
CA GLU A 8 10.99 -5.88 -6.34
C GLU A 8 12.35 -6.18 -5.72
N LYS A 9 12.83 -5.32 -4.81
CA LYS A 9 14.12 -5.50 -4.15
C LYS A 9 14.18 -6.74 -3.26
N TYR A 10 13.06 -7.11 -2.63
CA TYR A 10 12.95 -8.20 -1.66
C TYR A 10 11.90 -9.23 -2.08
N SER A 11 11.86 -9.57 -3.37
CA SER A 11 10.82 -10.42 -3.96
C SER A 11 10.71 -11.80 -3.32
N GLU A 12 11.83 -12.45 -3.02
CA GLU A 12 11.83 -13.77 -2.39
C GLU A 12 11.23 -13.73 -0.98
N LEU A 13 11.57 -12.71 -0.19
CA LEU A 13 10.96 -12.53 1.13
C LEU A 13 9.46 -12.31 0.99
N LEU A 14 9.03 -11.41 0.11
CA LEU A 14 7.62 -11.14 -0.11
C LEU A 14 6.85 -12.40 -0.55
N LYS A 15 7.47 -13.23 -1.39
CA LYS A 15 6.90 -14.50 -1.84
C LYS A 15 6.76 -15.52 -0.71
N GLU A 16 7.72 -15.58 0.20
CA GLU A 16 7.63 -16.43 1.39
C GLU A 16 6.55 -15.94 2.36
N GLU A 17 6.51 -14.63 2.66
CA GLU A 17 5.49 -14.02 3.53
C GLU A 17 4.08 -14.22 2.97
N ALA A 18 3.91 -14.17 1.65
CA ALA A 18 2.64 -14.38 0.98
C ALA A 18 2.06 -15.80 1.14
N LYS A 19 2.86 -16.79 1.56
CA LYS A 19 2.36 -18.15 1.85
C LYS A 19 1.59 -18.23 3.16
N CYS A 20 1.74 -17.24 4.04
CA CYS A 20 1.03 -17.19 5.31
C CYS A 20 -0.43 -16.75 5.11
N LEU A 21 -1.37 -17.68 5.28
CA LEU A 21 -2.81 -17.42 5.12
C LEU A 21 -3.39 -16.43 6.15
N LEU A 22 -2.65 -16.11 7.20
CA LEU A 22 -3.07 -15.13 8.22
C LEU A 22 -2.71 -13.69 7.85
N PHE A 23 -1.96 -13.47 6.77
CA PHE A 23 -1.54 -12.14 6.35
C PHE A 23 -2.39 -11.64 5.19
N THR A 24 -2.80 -10.37 5.26
CA THR A 24 -3.38 -9.65 4.14
C THR A 24 -2.30 -8.82 3.47
N LEU A 25 -2.10 -9.04 2.17
CA LEU A 25 -1.22 -8.21 1.36
C LEU A 25 -1.97 -6.92 0.98
N GLY A 26 -1.32 -5.79 1.20
CA GLY A 26 -1.93 -4.48 0.95
C GLY A 26 -0.96 -3.51 0.29
N ASN A 27 -1.48 -2.70 -0.63
CA ASN A 27 -0.73 -1.75 -1.42
C ASN A 27 -0.38 -0.49 -0.59
N HIS A 28 0.86 0.00 -0.71
CA HIS A 28 1.33 1.24 -0.08
C HIS A 28 1.96 2.25 -1.06
N THR A 29 1.54 2.20 -2.33
CA THR A 29 2.09 2.84 -3.52
C THR A 29 3.46 2.31 -3.94
N TYR A 30 3.84 2.50 -5.20
CA TYR A 30 5.14 2.02 -5.69
C TYR A 30 6.35 2.76 -5.08
N HIS A 31 6.30 4.10 -4.97
CA HIS A 31 7.40 4.98 -4.54
C HIS A 31 7.10 5.79 -3.25
N HIS A 32 6.14 5.35 -2.41
CA HIS A 32 5.66 6.11 -1.24
C HIS A 32 5.19 7.55 -1.53
N LYS A 33 4.59 7.80 -2.69
CA LYS A 33 4.19 9.15 -3.05
C LYS A 33 2.86 9.53 -2.41
N ASP A 34 2.75 10.80 -2.04
CA ASP A 34 1.49 11.39 -1.60
C ASP A 34 0.51 11.47 -2.78
N LEU A 35 -0.51 10.61 -2.77
CA LEU A 35 -1.51 10.52 -3.85
C LEU A 35 -2.33 11.80 -4.02
N THR A 36 -2.45 12.62 -2.96
CA THR A 36 -3.20 13.88 -3.03
C THR A 36 -2.49 14.96 -3.87
N LYS A 37 -1.22 14.73 -4.22
CA LYS A 37 -0.37 15.67 -4.97
C LYS A 37 -0.06 15.17 -6.38
N LEU A 38 -0.65 14.06 -6.80
CA LEU A 38 -0.36 13.44 -8.10
C LEU A 38 -1.57 13.51 -9.03
N SER A 39 -1.28 13.64 -10.32
CA SER A 39 -2.25 13.46 -11.42
C SER A 39 -2.26 12.04 -11.98
N ILE A 40 -1.37 11.16 -11.52
CA ILE A 40 -1.12 9.84 -12.10
C ILE A 40 -1.82 8.75 -11.29
N LYS A 41 -2.41 7.80 -12.03
CA LYS A 41 -3.04 6.59 -11.51
C LYS A 41 -2.00 5.61 -10.93
N GLU A 42 -2.16 5.27 -9.65
CA GLU A 42 -1.42 4.22 -8.95
C GLU A 42 -2.03 2.83 -9.26
N GLY A 43 -1.46 2.13 -10.24
CA GLY A 43 -1.79 0.72 -10.56
C GLY A 43 -0.57 -0.20 -10.60
N LYS A 44 0.62 0.37 -10.84
CA LYS A 44 1.88 -0.38 -10.99
C LYS A 44 2.21 -1.25 -9.77
N ASN A 45 1.91 -0.81 -8.56
CA ASN A 45 2.28 -1.59 -7.36
C ASN A 45 1.42 -2.86 -7.19
N ASP A 46 0.14 -2.81 -7.57
CA ASP A 46 -0.72 -4.00 -7.53
C ASP A 46 -0.19 -5.07 -8.49
N GLU A 47 0.16 -4.67 -9.72
CA GLU A 47 0.74 -5.56 -10.73
C GLU A 47 2.05 -6.20 -10.26
N VAL A 48 2.90 -5.42 -9.58
CA VAL A 48 4.18 -5.89 -9.04
C VAL A 48 3.97 -6.93 -7.94
N ILE A 49 3.07 -6.65 -6.99
CA ILE A 49 2.78 -7.57 -5.89
C ILE A 49 2.19 -8.86 -6.45
N GLU A 50 1.18 -8.76 -7.31
CA GLU A 50 0.53 -9.93 -7.93
C GLU A 50 1.51 -10.76 -8.74
N LYS A 51 2.41 -10.14 -9.52
CA LYS A 51 3.45 -10.84 -10.27
C LYS A 51 4.39 -11.66 -9.38
N ILE A 52 4.68 -11.18 -8.17
CA ILE A 52 5.61 -11.84 -7.23
C ILE A 52 4.91 -12.93 -6.44
N THR A 53 3.69 -12.66 -5.96
CA THR A 53 3.00 -13.50 -4.97
C THR A 53 1.88 -14.35 -5.55
N GLY A 54 1.40 -14.03 -6.75
CA GLY A 54 0.18 -14.58 -7.33
C GLY A 54 -1.11 -14.08 -6.67
N GLN A 55 -1.01 -13.07 -5.79
CA GLN A 55 -2.14 -12.54 -5.01
C GLN A 55 -2.30 -11.04 -5.26
N GLN A 56 -3.50 -10.62 -5.63
CA GLN A 56 -3.82 -9.22 -5.83
C GLN A 56 -4.07 -8.52 -4.47
N PRO A 57 -3.46 -7.35 -4.20
CA PRO A 57 -3.74 -6.61 -2.98
C PRO A 57 -5.20 -6.10 -2.92
N GLU A 58 -5.94 -6.52 -1.89
CA GLU A 58 -7.35 -6.14 -1.71
C GLU A 58 -7.54 -4.74 -1.13
N VAL A 59 -6.54 -4.28 -0.37
CA VAL A 59 -6.59 -3.01 0.37
C VAL A 59 -5.44 -2.11 0.01
N ILE A 60 -5.66 -0.80 0.13
CA ILE A 60 -4.61 0.21 0.03
C ILE A 60 -4.54 1.03 1.30
N ARG A 61 -3.33 1.34 1.72
CA ARG A 61 -3.06 2.38 2.72
C ARG A 61 -2.23 3.43 2.02
N PRO A 62 -2.73 4.63 1.76
CA PRO A 62 -1.92 5.69 1.19
C PRO A 62 -0.78 6.11 2.13
N PRO A 63 0.40 6.45 1.59
CA PRO A 63 1.48 7.13 2.30
C PRO A 63 0.96 8.29 3.16
N PHE A 64 1.54 8.45 4.35
CA PHE A 64 1.23 9.52 5.30
C PHE A 64 -0.23 9.55 5.82
N GLY A 65 -1.08 8.61 5.40
CA GLY A 65 -2.52 8.67 5.66
C GLY A 65 -3.23 9.77 4.85
N SER A 66 -2.57 10.36 3.85
CA SER A 66 -3.12 11.44 3.03
C SER A 66 -4.19 10.93 2.08
N VAL A 67 -5.44 11.36 2.28
CA VAL A 67 -6.60 11.03 1.44
C VAL A 67 -7.46 12.27 1.19
N ASN A 68 -8.09 12.33 0.01
CA ASN A 68 -9.15 13.29 -0.32
C ASN A 68 -10.22 12.59 -1.17
N ALA A 69 -11.32 13.28 -1.49
CA ALA A 69 -12.44 12.69 -2.24
C ALA A 69 -12.02 12.15 -3.62
N ASP A 70 -11.13 12.85 -4.32
CA ASP A 70 -10.64 12.46 -5.64
C ASP A 70 -9.80 11.18 -5.58
N VAL A 71 -8.89 11.09 -4.59
CA VAL A 71 -8.06 9.91 -4.36
C VAL A 71 -8.92 8.70 -3.98
N LEU A 72 -9.90 8.87 -3.09
CA LEU A 72 -10.79 7.78 -2.69
C LEU A 72 -11.64 7.29 -3.87
N SER A 73 -12.18 8.22 -4.67
CA SER A 73 -12.95 7.89 -5.88
C SER A 73 -12.08 7.19 -6.93
N TYR A 74 -10.83 7.62 -7.07
CA TYR A 74 -9.86 7.03 -7.99
C TYR A 74 -9.51 5.58 -7.57
N LEU A 75 -9.21 5.36 -6.29
CA LEU A 75 -8.77 4.05 -5.79
C LEU A 75 -9.90 3.02 -5.82
N ASN A 76 -11.14 3.45 -5.56
CA ASN A 76 -12.35 2.61 -5.64
C ASN A 76 -12.22 1.25 -4.92
N ARG A 77 -11.52 1.22 -3.78
CA ARG A 77 -11.32 0.04 -2.94
C ARG A 77 -11.11 0.43 -1.48
N PRO A 78 -11.22 -0.51 -0.53
CA PRO A 78 -11.02 -0.20 0.88
C PRO A 78 -9.68 0.50 1.14
N THR A 79 -9.78 1.72 1.66
CA THR A 79 -8.64 2.55 2.03
C THR A 79 -8.46 2.50 3.55
N ILE A 80 -7.37 1.90 4.01
CA ILE A 80 -7.14 1.61 5.43
C ILE A 80 -6.26 2.69 6.06
N ILE A 81 -6.87 3.54 6.88
CA ILE A 81 -6.19 4.55 7.71
C ILE A 81 -6.19 4.09 9.17
N TRP A 82 -5.34 4.69 10.01
CA TRP A 82 -5.27 4.41 11.45
C TRP A 82 -5.81 5.58 12.27
N SER A 83 -6.43 5.27 13.40
CA SER A 83 -6.88 6.26 14.39
C SER A 83 -5.79 6.61 15.42
N LEU A 84 -4.80 5.73 15.60
CA LEU A 84 -3.73 5.87 16.58
C LEU A 84 -2.36 5.91 15.89
N ASP A 85 -1.70 7.06 15.94
CA ASP A 85 -0.31 7.23 15.49
C ASP A 85 0.62 7.23 16.70
N ILE A 86 1.32 6.11 16.92
CA ILE A 86 2.19 5.94 18.09
C ILE A 86 3.38 6.92 18.12
N LYS A 87 3.76 7.53 16.99
CA LYS A 87 4.82 8.55 16.98
C LYS A 87 4.33 9.92 17.45
N LYS A 88 3.04 10.24 17.22
CA LYS A 88 2.44 11.50 17.71
C LYS A 88 2.05 11.47 19.18
N LEU A 89 1.93 10.29 19.79
CA LEU A 89 1.61 10.15 21.21
C LEU A 89 2.70 10.70 22.15
N GLY A 90 3.94 10.86 21.67
CA GLY A 90 5.04 11.44 22.46
C GLY A 90 5.39 12.90 22.11
N SER A 91 4.57 13.55 21.28
CA SER A 91 4.76 14.94 20.86
C SER A 91 3.67 15.82 21.47
N SER A 92 3.72 16.00 22.79
CA SER A 92 2.94 16.96 23.56
C SER A 92 3.87 17.92 24.27
#